data_AF-A0A4Q5WBL3-F1
#
_entry.id   AF-A0A4Q5WBL3-F1
#
_cell.length_a   1.000
_cell.length_b   1.000
_cell.length_c   1.000
_cell.angle_alpha   90.00
_cell.angle_beta   90.00
_cell.angle_gamma   90.00
#
_symmetry.space_group_name_H-M   'P 1'
#
loop_
_entity.id
_entity.type
_entity.pdbx_description
1 polymer ?
#
loop_
_entity_poly.entity_id
_entity_poly.type
_entity_poly.pdbx_seq_one_letter_code
_entity_poly.pdbx_strand_id
1 'polypeptide(L)'
;MLLAACAGPVSQSAASDEPQIAAPPLVADTPPPLEPITPREPEPQPVPVLAPVCSPEATQGGVILCRVPPNTAVKLDGKPIARSDDTGVAVIGLSRTQLTPATISFDTEVQGATFPVSISVPVLKRTDTVTSFPMECGKIAPQNPE
;
A
#
# COMPACT_ATOMS: atom_id res chain seq x y z
N MET A 1 37.28 31.28 0.65
CA MET A 1 38.23 30.77 -0.36
C MET A 1 37.53 30.82 -1.70
N LEU A 2 38.07 31.62 -2.64
CA LEU A 2 37.53 31.92 -3.96
C LEU A 2 38.02 30.90 -5.01
N LEU A 3 37.08 30.44 -5.85
CA LEU A 3 37.13 30.22 -7.31
C LEU A 3 38.21 29.35 -7.99
N ALA A 4 37.69 28.33 -8.70
CA ALA A 4 37.82 28.09 -10.15
C ALA A 4 39.07 27.41 -10.77
N ALA A 5 38.78 26.78 -11.92
CA ALA A 5 39.50 25.79 -12.72
C ALA A 5 40.72 26.30 -13.53
N CYS A 6 41.57 25.35 -13.97
CA CYS A 6 42.42 25.36 -15.19
C CYS A 6 42.64 23.88 -15.58
N ALA A 7 42.14 23.35 -16.71
CA ALA A 7 42.69 23.46 -18.08
C ALA A 7 44.17 23.04 -18.19
N GLY A 8 44.47 22.01 -19.01
CA GLY A 8 45.82 21.49 -19.33
C GLY A 8 46.67 22.47 -20.14
N PRO A 9 47.68 22.08 -20.97
CA PRO A 9 48.20 20.77 -21.38
C PRO A 9 49.75 20.67 -21.18
N VAL A 10 50.41 19.65 -21.76
CA VAL A 10 51.68 19.75 -22.56
C VAL A 10 52.47 18.42 -22.52
N SER A 11 52.76 17.92 -23.72
CA SER A 11 53.69 16.85 -24.06
C SER A 11 55.15 17.33 -24.09
N GLN A 12 56.11 16.44 -23.77
CA GLN A 12 57.48 16.32 -24.32
C GLN A 12 58.14 15.12 -23.58
N SER A 13 58.48 13.97 -24.18
CA SER A 13 59.40 13.63 -25.29
C SER A 13 60.89 13.66 -24.94
N ALA A 14 61.57 12.58 -25.34
CA ALA A 14 63.02 12.28 -25.41
C ALA A 14 63.69 11.74 -24.11
N ALA A 15 64.66 10.81 -24.11
CA ALA A 15 65.26 9.84 -25.04
C ALA A 15 66.38 9.09 -24.25
N SER A 16 67.03 8.08 -24.87
CA SER A 16 68.22 7.30 -24.42
C SER A 16 68.00 6.24 -23.34
N ASP A 17 68.55 5.01 -23.39
CA ASP A 17 69.48 4.35 -24.32
C ASP A 17 69.44 2.82 -24.07
N GLU A 18 69.38 2.02 -25.15
CA GLU A 18 70.08 0.73 -25.38
C GLU A 18 69.86 -0.56 -24.50
N PRO A 19 70.30 -1.79 -24.91
CA PRO A 19 69.48 -2.74 -25.68
C PRO A 19 69.44 -4.22 -25.21
N GLN A 20 68.56 -4.99 -25.89
CA GLN A 20 68.52 -6.46 -26.10
C GLN A 20 67.94 -7.37 -25.00
N ILE A 21 66.94 -8.18 -25.37
CA ILE A 21 67.03 -9.66 -25.50
C ILE A 21 65.77 -10.16 -26.22
N ALA A 22 65.98 -11.08 -27.16
CA ALA A 22 64.98 -11.66 -28.05
C ALA A 22 63.92 -12.51 -27.30
N ALA A 23 62.65 -12.36 -27.69
CA ALA A 23 61.60 -13.35 -27.48
C ALA A 23 60.73 -13.43 -28.75
N PRO A 24 60.40 -14.62 -29.26
CA PRO A 24 59.49 -14.74 -30.40
C PRO A 24 58.09 -14.27 -30.00
N PRO A 25 57.35 -13.50 -30.84
CA PRO A 25 55.99 -13.12 -30.50
C PRO A 25 55.09 -14.36 -30.55
N LEU A 26 54.54 -14.69 -29.38
CA LEU A 26 53.43 -15.60 -29.17
C LEU A 26 52.30 -15.28 -30.15
N VAL A 27 51.77 -16.32 -30.79
CA VAL A 27 50.53 -16.27 -31.58
C VAL A 27 49.45 -15.64 -30.71
N ALA A 28 48.94 -14.49 -31.14
CA ALA A 28 47.84 -13.81 -30.49
C ALA A 28 46.57 -14.66 -30.65
N ASP A 29 46.20 -15.33 -29.56
CA ASP A 29 44.90 -15.95 -29.41
C ASP A 29 43.84 -14.85 -29.48
N THR A 30 42.99 -14.91 -30.51
CA THR A 30 41.89 -13.96 -30.70
C THR A 30 40.80 -14.31 -29.70
N PRO A 31 40.43 -13.44 -28.75
CA PRO A 31 39.35 -13.75 -27.83
C PRO A 31 38.04 -13.94 -28.61
N PRO A 32 37.23 -14.96 -28.30
CA PRO A 32 35.99 -15.22 -29.00
C PRO A 32 35.01 -14.04 -28.83
N PRO A 33 34.14 -13.78 -29.83
CA PRO A 33 33.16 -12.72 -29.76
C PRO A 33 32.27 -12.84 -28.52
N LEU A 34 32.16 -11.77 -27.75
CA LEU A 34 31.26 -11.69 -26.60
C LEU A 34 29.81 -11.80 -27.09
N GLU A 35 29.10 -12.83 -26.63
CA GLU A 35 27.68 -13.01 -26.92
C GLU A 35 26.86 -11.84 -26.35
N PRO A 36 25.83 -11.36 -27.08
CA PRO A 36 24.98 -10.27 -26.61
C PRO A 36 24.18 -10.71 -25.38
N ILE A 37 24.45 -10.03 -24.26
CA ILE A 37 23.67 -10.11 -23.02
C ILE A 37 22.26 -9.60 -23.31
N THR A 38 21.32 -10.53 -23.55
CA THR A 38 19.89 -10.22 -23.61
C THR A 38 19.47 -9.62 -22.25
N PRO A 39 18.82 -8.43 -22.22
CA PRO A 39 18.29 -7.87 -21.00
C PRO A 39 17.29 -8.85 -20.38
N ARG A 40 17.58 -9.31 -19.16
CA ARG A 40 16.69 -10.19 -18.40
C ARG A 40 15.46 -9.38 -18.01
N GLU A 41 14.28 -9.79 -18.49
CA GLU A 41 13.02 -9.18 -18.08
C GLU A 41 12.90 -9.24 -16.55
N PRO A 42 12.58 -8.14 -15.85
CA PRO A 42 12.46 -8.15 -14.39
C PRO A 42 11.38 -9.15 -13.99
N GLU A 43 11.75 -10.19 -13.24
CA GLU A 43 10.75 -11.09 -12.65
C GLU A 43 9.75 -10.26 -11.81
N PRO A 44 8.44 -10.52 -11.95
CA PRO A 44 7.44 -9.86 -11.12
C PRO A 44 7.75 -10.15 -9.65
N GLN A 45 8.09 -9.10 -8.90
CA GLN A 45 8.28 -9.25 -7.46
C GLN A 45 6.92 -9.60 -6.84
N PRO A 46 6.83 -10.64 -5.99
CA PRO A 46 5.59 -10.98 -5.33
C PRO A 46 5.18 -9.82 -4.43
N VAL A 47 4.07 -9.17 -4.78
CA VAL A 47 3.47 -8.13 -3.92
C VAL A 47 3.04 -8.83 -2.63
N PRO A 48 3.52 -8.39 -1.45
CA PRO A 48 3.13 -9.02 -0.19
C PRO A 48 1.63 -8.88 0.01
N VAL A 49 0.92 -10.01 0.06
CA VAL A 49 -0.49 -10.07 0.39
C VAL A 49 -0.62 -9.72 1.88
N LEU A 50 -0.98 -8.47 2.18
CA LEU A 50 -1.26 -8.07 3.56
C LEU A 50 -2.46 -8.89 4.06
N ALA A 51 -2.26 -9.62 5.15
CA ALA A 51 -3.35 -10.33 5.80
C ALA A 51 -4.45 -9.32 6.18
N PRO A 52 -5.73 -9.64 5.95
CA PRO A 52 -6.80 -8.74 6.33
C PRO A 52 -6.87 -8.54 7.84
N VAL A 53 -7.07 -7.29 8.29
CA VAL A 53 -7.10 -6.93 9.71
C VAL A 53 -8.22 -5.94 9.95
N CYS A 54 -8.99 -6.15 11.01
CA CYS A 54 -9.97 -5.18 11.50
C CYS A 54 -9.56 -4.61 12.86
N SER A 55 -10.15 -3.48 13.24
CA SER A 55 -10.03 -2.93 14.59
C SER A 55 -10.41 -4.00 15.63
N PRO A 56 -9.69 -4.08 16.76
CA PRO A 56 -9.81 -5.20 17.70
C PRO A 56 -11.14 -5.21 18.45
N GLU A 57 -11.79 -4.05 18.59
CA GLU A 57 -13.09 -3.89 19.22
C GLU A 57 -13.81 -2.69 18.61
N ALA A 58 -15.13 -2.62 18.84
CA ALA A 58 -15.95 -1.47 18.51
C ALA A 58 -17.04 -1.27 19.57
N THR A 59 -17.76 -0.15 19.51
CA THR A 59 -18.91 0.12 20.38
C THR A 59 -20.17 0.21 19.53
N GLN A 60 -21.33 -0.17 20.09
CA GLN A 60 -22.63 0.00 19.45
C GLN A 60 -22.83 1.45 18.98
N GLY A 61 -23.32 1.64 17.75
CA GLY A 61 -23.43 2.96 17.12
C GLY A 61 -22.11 3.56 16.63
N GLY A 62 -20.99 2.85 16.82
CA GLY A 62 -19.66 3.26 16.38
C GLY A 62 -19.28 2.74 14.99
N VAL A 63 -17.98 2.55 14.77
CA VAL A 63 -17.39 2.11 13.50
C VAL A 63 -16.37 1.00 13.74
N ILE A 64 -16.29 0.06 12.80
CA ILE A 64 -15.17 -0.87 12.63
C ILE A 64 -14.35 -0.41 11.42
N LEU A 65 -13.03 -0.35 11.58
CA LEU A 65 -12.09 -0.08 10.49
C LEU A 65 -11.42 -1.39 10.08
N CYS A 66 -11.48 -1.75 8.80
CA CYS A 66 -10.81 -2.93 8.29
C CYS A 66 -9.87 -2.58 7.14
N ARG A 67 -8.68 -3.19 7.15
CA ARG A 67 -7.79 -3.31 5.99
C ARG A 67 -8.07 -4.64 5.31
N VAL A 68 -8.56 -4.56 4.09
CA VAL A 68 -8.93 -5.69 3.22
C VAL A 68 -8.41 -5.38 1.80
N PRO A 69 -8.44 -6.31 0.83
CA PRO A 69 -8.02 -5.99 -0.52
C PRO A 69 -8.79 -4.78 -1.10
N PRO A 70 -8.17 -3.94 -1.94
CA PRO A 70 -8.84 -2.77 -2.53
C PRO A 70 -10.10 -3.13 -3.31
N ASN A 71 -11.06 -2.21 -3.36
CA ASN A 71 -12.30 -2.36 -4.12
C ASN A 71 -13.13 -3.62 -3.78
N THR A 72 -12.96 -4.19 -2.58
CA THR A 72 -13.63 -5.41 -2.12
C THR A 72 -14.96 -5.08 -1.46
N ALA A 73 -16.01 -5.82 -1.81
CA ALA A 73 -17.30 -5.71 -1.13
C ALA A 73 -17.23 -6.36 0.27
N VAL A 74 -17.58 -5.58 1.29
CA VAL A 74 -17.53 -6.02 2.69
C VAL A 74 -18.95 -6.16 3.23
N LYS A 75 -19.18 -7.27 3.93
CA LYS A 75 -20.45 -7.62 4.55
C LYS A 75 -20.32 -7.58 6.07
N LEU A 76 -21.34 -7.03 6.73
CA LEU A 76 -21.55 -7.11 8.17
C LEU A 76 -22.70 -8.08 8.43
N ASP A 77 -22.44 -9.15 9.19
CA ASP A 77 -23.42 -10.20 9.52
C ASP A 77 -24.14 -10.75 8.27
N GLY A 78 -23.36 -10.97 7.21
CA GLY A 78 -23.83 -11.46 5.90
C GLY A 78 -24.49 -10.40 5.00
N LYS A 79 -24.70 -9.18 5.47
CA LYS A 79 -25.31 -8.09 4.68
C LYS A 79 -24.24 -7.17 4.09
N PRO A 80 -24.26 -6.87 2.78
CA PRO A 80 -23.32 -5.92 2.19
C PRO A 80 -23.55 -4.53 2.76
N ILE A 81 -22.48 -3.90 3.27
CA ILE A 81 -22.56 -2.62 3.98
C ILE A 81 -21.55 -1.59 3.50
N ALA A 82 -20.43 -2.04 2.94
CA ALA A 82 -19.35 -1.17 2.50
C ALA A 82 -18.58 -1.80 1.33
N ARG A 83 -17.76 -0.97 0.67
CA ARG A 83 -16.70 -1.41 -0.24
C ARG A 83 -15.40 -0.73 0.21
N SER A 84 -14.30 -1.46 0.20
CA SER A 84 -12.99 -0.85 0.48
C SER A 84 -12.58 0.12 -0.62
N ASP A 85 -11.85 1.15 -0.23
CA ASP A 85 -11.27 2.10 -1.18
C ASP A 85 -10.06 1.50 -1.93
N ASP A 86 -9.44 2.32 -2.78
CA ASP A 86 -8.26 1.95 -3.56
C ASP A 86 -7.02 1.64 -2.70
N THR A 87 -7.03 2.07 -1.43
CA THR A 87 -5.97 1.77 -0.45
C THR A 87 -6.28 0.54 0.40
N GLY A 88 -7.42 -0.11 0.18
CA GLY A 88 -7.84 -1.29 0.92
C GLY A 88 -8.49 -0.99 2.27
N VAL A 89 -8.96 0.24 2.51
CA VAL A 89 -9.63 0.60 3.77
C VAL A 89 -11.15 0.53 3.61
N ALA A 90 -11.80 -0.22 4.49
CA ALA A 90 -13.26 -0.27 4.62
C ALA A 90 -13.69 0.30 5.97
N VAL A 91 -14.66 1.22 5.93
CA VAL A 91 -15.28 1.83 7.12
C VAL A 91 -16.68 1.25 7.28
N ILE A 92 -16.92 0.55 8.39
CA ILE A 92 -18.17 -0.19 8.62
C ILE A 92 -18.89 0.45 9.81
N GLY A 93 -20.01 1.12 9.53
CA GLY A 93 -20.87 1.68 10.56
C GLY A 93 -21.67 0.61 11.30
N LEU A 94 -21.75 0.72 12.62
CA LEU A 94 -22.52 -0.17 13.47
C LEU A 94 -23.83 0.47 13.90
N SER A 95 -24.90 -0.33 13.95
CA SER A 95 -26.15 0.13 14.55
C SER A 95 -26.01 0.31 16.07
N ARG A 96 -26.86 1.14 16.68
CA ARG A 96 -26.92 1.28 18.15
C ARG A 96 -27.39 0.01 18.86
N THR A 97 -27.96 -0.93 18.13
CA THR A 97 -28.42 -2.24 18.61
C THR A 97 -27.58 -3.39 18.06
N GLN A 98 -26.37 -3.10 17.57
CA GLN A 98 -25.50 -4.10 16.95
C GLN A 98 -25.21 -5.25 17.93
N LEU A 99 -25.33 -6.48 17.46
CA LEU A 99 -25.01 -7.68 18.24
C LEU A 99 -23.50 -7.91 18.30
N THR A 100 -23.06 -8.60 19.35
CA THR A 100 -21.65 -8.96 19.56
C THR A 100 -21.49 -10.49 19.50
N PRO A 101 -20.48 -11.02 18.80
CA PRO A 101 -19.54 -10.30 17.95
C PRO A 101 -20.19 -9.83 16.63
N ALA A 102 -19.70 -8.73 16.06
CA ALA A 102 -19.98 -8.36 14.68
C ALA A 102 -19.12 -9.23 13.75
N THR A 103 -19.75 -9.85 12.75
CA THR A 103 -19.05 -10.71 11.80
C THR A 103 -18.79 -9.95 10.51
N ILE A 104 -17.52 -9.61 10.26
CA ILE A 104 -17.08 -8.98 9.02
C ILE A 104 -16.67 -10.07 8.04
N SER A 105 -17.27 -10.08 6.85
CA SER A 105 -16.97 -11.08 5.83
C SER A 105 -16.77 -10.44 4.45
N PHE A 106 -15.86 -11.02 3.68
CA PHE A 106 -15.54 -10.61 2.31
C PHE A 106 -14.81 -11.74 1.61
N ASP A 107 -14.75 -11.64 0.28
CA ASP A 107 -14.04 -12.60 -0.56
C ASP A 107 -12.66 -12.01 -0.91
N THR A 108 -11.60 -12.79 -0.76
CA THR A 108 -10.24 -12.41 -1.15
C THR A 108 -9.78 -13.27 -2.32
N GLU A 109 -9.02 -12.69 -3.25
CA GLU A 109 -8.40 -13.44 -4.34
C GLU A 109 -6.94 -13.71 -4.02
N VAL A 110 -6.54 -14.98 -4.05
CA VAL A 110 -5.15 -15.42 -3.85
C VAL A 110 -4.82 -16.40 -4.97
N GLN A 111 -3.81 -16.09 -5.78
CA GLN A 111 -3.36 -16.94 -6.89
C GLN A 111 -4.48 -17.34 -7.88
N GLY A 112 -5.42 -16.43 -8.16
CA GLY A 112 -6.53 -16.68 -9.10
C GLY A 112 -7.69 -17.51 -8.52
N ALA A 113 -7.67 -17.82 -7.22
CA ALA A 113 -8.76 -18.46 -6.52
C ALA A 113 -9.39 -17.51 -5.50
N THR A 114 -10.72 -17.55 -5.38
CA THR A 114 -11.49 -16.76 -4.44
C THR A 114 -11.71 -17.53 -3.14
N PHE A 115 -11.33 -16.93 -2.01
CA PHE A 115 -11.48 -17.50 -0.68
C PHE A 115 -12.34 -16.60 0.19
N PRO A 116 -13.37 -17.13 0.87
CA PRO A 116 -14.14 -16.36 1.83
C PRO A 116 -13.33 -16.16 3.12
N VAL A 117 -13.29 -14.92 3.60
CA VAL A 117 -12.67 -14.55 4.88
C VAL A 117 -13.74 -14.04 5.82
N SER A 118 -13.63 -14.40 7.10
CA SER A 118 -14.52 -13.94 8.15
C SER A 118 -13.72 -13.52 9.39
N ILE A 119 -14.02 -12.34 9.92
CA ILE A 119 -13.36 -11.74 11.09
C ILE A 119 -14.44 -11.37 12.10
N SER A 120 -14.31 -11.87 13.32
CA SER A 120 -15.22 -11.54 14.43
C SER A 120 -14.67 -10.39 15.25
N VAL A 121 -15.43 -9.31 15.38
CA VAL A 121 -15.05 -8.13 16.17
C VAL A 121 -16.02 -7.98 17.34
N PRO A 122 -15.54 -7.97 18.60
CA PRO A 122 -16.40 -7.71 19.75
C PRO A 122 -16.98 -6.30 19.69
N VAL A 123 -18.29 -6.19 19.99
CA VAL A 123 -19.01 -4.91 20.06
C VAL A 123 -19.46 -4.64 21.49
N LEU A 124 -18.92 -3.60 22.09
CA LEU A 124 -19.28 -3.14 23.42
C LEU A 124 -20.64 -2.45 23.41
N LYS A 125 -21.45 -2.71 24.43
CA LYS A 125 -22.75 -2.04 24.59
C LYS A 125 -22.56 -0.56 24.90
N ARG A 126 -23.37 0.29 24.28
CA ARG A 126 -23.46 1.70 24.65
C ARG A 126 -24.20 1.84 25.99
N THR A 127 -23.75 2.77 26.83
CA THR A 127 -24.37 3.05 28.15
C THR A 127 -24.95 4.46 28.26
N ASP A 128 -24.82 5.29 27.23
CA ASP A 128 -25.37 6.64 27.22
C ASP A 128 -26.90 6.63 27.07
N THR A 129 -27.55 7.46 27.89
CA THR A 129 -29.00 7.67 27.83
C THR A 129 -29.29 8.78 26.84
N VAL A 130 -30.02 8.46 25.76
CA VAL A 130 -30.49 9.48 24.80
C VAL A 130 -31.88 9.90 25.23
N THR A 131 -31.99 11.12 25.74
CA THR A 131 -33.27 11.76 26.04
C THR A 131 -33.80 12.44 24.78
N SER A 132 -35.04 12.16 24.42
CA SER A 132 -35.76 12.91 23.38
C SER A 132 -36.53 14.04 24.03
N PHE A 133 -36.35 15.27 23.53
CA PHE A 133 -37.22 16.39 23.90
C PHE A 133 -38.29 16.55 22.81
N PRO A 134 -39.58 16.37 23.12
CA PRO A 134 -40.63 16.69 22.16
C PRO A 134 -40.64 18.20 21.94
N MET A 135 -40.29 18.65 20.73
CA MET A 135 -40.47 20.04 20.34
C MET A 135 -41.91 20.22 19.86
N GLU A 136 -42.68 21.07 20.53
CA GLU A 136 -43.99 21.50 20.03
C GLU A 136 -43.77 22.45 18.85
N CYS A 137 -43.88 21.94 17.62
CA CYS A 137 -43.73 22.74 16.40
C CYS A 137 -44.68 23.95 16.31
N GLY A 138 -45.72 24.02 17.15
CA GLY A 138 -46.66 25.15 17.24
C GLY A 138 -46.19 26.37 18.05
N LYS A 139 -45.02 26.31 18.71
CA LYS A 139 -44.49 27.43 19.52
C LYS A 139 -43.43 28.27 18.81
N ILE A 140 -43.03 27.89 17.60
CA ILE A 140 -42.08 28.65 16.78
C ILE A 140 -42.90 29.65 15.94
N ALA A 141 -43.34 30.74 16.58
CA ALA A 141 -43.96 31.84 15.86
C ALA A 141 -42.93 32.46 14.89
N PRO A 142 -43.33 32.84 13.66
CA PRO A 142 -42.47 33.66 12.80
C PRO A 142 -42.09 34.93 13.57
N GLN A 143 -40.79 35.17 13.77
CA GLN A 143 -40.32 36.49 14.15
C GLN A 143 -40.59 37.39 12.93
N ASN A 144 -41.58 38.28 13.07
CA ASN A 144 -42.06 39.15 12.01
C ASN A 144 -40.90 40.02 11.48
N PRO A 145 -40.68 40.13 10.16
CA PRO A 145 -39.78 41.15 9.62
C PRO A 145 -40.54 42.49 9.57
N GLU A 146 -40.17 43.41 10.45
CA GLU A 146 -40.34 44.86 10.20
C GLU A 146 -39.08 45.41 9.53
#